data_AF-A0A956IZD8-F1
#
_entry.id   AF-A0A956IZD8-F1
#
_cell.length_a   1.000
_cell.length_b   1.000
_cell.length_c   1.000
_cell.angle_alpha   90.00
_cell.angle_beta   90.00
_cell.angle_gamma   90.00
#
_symmetry.space_group_name_H-M   'P 1'
#
loop_
_entity.id
_entity.type
_entity.pdbx_description
1 polymer ?
#
loop_
_entity_poly.entity_id
_entity_poly.type
_entity_poly.pdbx_seq_one_letter_code
_entity_poly.pdbx_strand_id
1 'polypeptide(L)'
;ISLKPPTEQAAELRDLLDALAKIDNEVAPEEQLILDELLGMLNAYALPDGATAQTYRVVLVPQGAAQDDAIKSLLPAVAKTEYRGGEAYVAGSYFSGNYASMICRRYRAMNLFTIVDRSEPASASN
;
A
#
# COMPACT_ATOMS: atom_id res chain seq x y z
N ILE A 1 1.16 -18.30 -23.64
CA ILE A 1 1.71 -16.92 -23.72
C ILE A 1 1.96 -16.49 -22.29
N SER A 2 3.21 -16.20 -21.91
CA SER A 2 3.47 -15.61 -20.58
C SER A 2 2.99 -14.16 -20.63
N LEU A 3 1.99 -13.83 -19.81
CA LEU A 3 1.34 -12.51 -19.79
C LEU A 3 2.05 -11.50 -18.86
N LYS A 4 3.14 -11.92 -18.20
CA LYS A 4 3.94 -11.05 -17.32
C LYS A 4 4.99 -10.30 -18.16
N PRO A 5 5.00 -8.95 -18.15
CA PRO A 5 6.13 -8.17 -18.65
C PRO A 5 7.48 -8.67 -18.11
N PRO A 6 8.56 -8.68 -18.90
CA PRO A 6 9.91 -8.99 -18.42
C PRO A 6 10.31 -8.11 -17.23
N THR A 7 11.00 -8.69 -16.25
CA THR A 7 11.48 -7.97 -15.06
C THR A 7 12.47 -6.86 -15.40
N GLU A 8 13.22 -7.00 -16.49
CA GLU A 8 14.11 -5.96 -17.03
C GLU A 8 13.33 -4.69 -17.40
N GLN A 9 12.17 -4.81 -18.04
CA GLN A 9 11.32 -3.66 -18.40
C GLN A 9 10.77 -2.96 -17.16
N ALA A 10 10.47 -3.70 -16.09
CA ALA A 10 10.04 -3.12 -14.83
C ALA A 10 11.18 -2.35 -14.14
N ALA A 11 12.43 -2.83 -14.26
CA ALA A 11 13.61 -2.12 -13.77
C ALA A 11 13.88 -0.85 -14.58
N GLU A 12 13.79 -0.90 -15.90
CA GLU A 12 13.93 0.28 -16.77
C GLU A 12 12.87 1.35 -16.45
N LEU A 13 11.61 0.95 -16.26
CA LEU A 13 10.54 1.87 -15.89
C LEU A 13 10.79 2.51 -14.51
N ARG A 14 11.30 1.74 -13.56
CA ARG A 14 11.68 2.23 -12.23
C ARG A 14 12.74 3.32 -12.34
N ASP A 15 13.78 3.06 -13.13
CA ASP A 15 14.91 3.99 -13.30
C ASP A 15 14.46 5.26 -14.04
N LEU A 16 13.53 5.14 -15.01
CA LEU A 16 12.91 6.28 -15.68
C LEU A 16 12.09 7.15 -14.72
N LEU A 17 11.27 6.53 -13.85
CA LEU A 17 10.46 7.27 -12.88
C LEU A 17 11.33 8.01 -11.86
N ASP A 18 12.40 7.38 -11.39
CA ASP A 18 13.36 8.01 -10.48
C ASP A 18 14.09 9.19 -11.15
N ALA A 19 14.46 9.05 -12.42
CA ALA A 19 15.06 10.13 -13.19
C ALA A 19 14.10 11.30 -13.44
N LEU A 20 12.83 11.01 -13.76
CA LEU A 20 11.81 12.04 -13.96
C LEU A 20 11.55 12.83 -12.69
N ALA A 21 11.47 12.15 -11.54
CA ALA A 21 11.25 12.82 -10.26
C ALA A 21 12.40 13.77 -9.88
N LYS A 22 13.60 13.55 -10.41
CA LYS A 22 14.81 14.34 -10.08
C LYS A 22 15.20 15.33 -11.17
N ILE A 23 14.38 15.49 -12.22
CA ILE A 23 14.77 16.19 -13.44
C ILE A 23 15.10 17.67 -13.22
N ASP A 24 14.44 18.31 -12.27
CA ASP A 24 14.64 19.71 -11.88
C ASP A 24 15.53 19.87 -10.63
N ASN A 25 16.12 18.78 -10.14
CA ASN A 25 16.90 18.69 -8.90
C ASN A 25 16.14 19.04 -7.61
N GLU A 26 14.81 19.08 -7.64
CA GLU A 26 13.97 19.24 -6.45
C GLU A 26 12.94 18.10 -6.41
N VAL A 27 12.65 17.54 -5.23
CA VAL A 27 11.59 16.53 -5.07
C VAL A 27 10.66 17.02 -3.97
N ALA A 28 9.41 17.33 -4.32
CA ALA A 28 8.44 17.73 -3.31
C ALA A 28 8.09 16.55 -2.39
N PRO A 29 7.71 16.79 -1.12
CA PRO A 29 7.35 15.73 -0.18
C PRO A 29 6.23 14.82 -0.69
N GLU A 30 5.24 15.39 -1.37
CA GLU A 30 4.13 14.65 -1.97
C GLU A 30 4.58 13.78 -3.15
N GLU A 31 5.54 14.27 -3.95
CA GLU A 31 6.13 13.53 -5.06
C GLU A 31 6.96 12.36 -4.54
N GLN A 32 7.79 12.59 -3.53
CA GLN A 32 8.55 11.52 -2.87
C GLN A 32 7.62 10.44 -2.32
N LEU A 33 6.50 10.84 -1.71
CA LEU A 33 5.53 9.90 -1.17
C LEU A 33 4.90 9.02 -2.25
N ILE A 34 4.54 9.59 -3.40
CA ILE A 34 4.00 8.83 -4.54
C ILE A 34 5.10 7.96 -5.17
N LEU A 35 6.30 8.50 -5.34
CA LEU A 35 7.43 7.81 -5.92
C LEU A 35 7.79 6.57 -5.10
N ASP A 36 7.89 6.69 -3.78
CA ASP A 36 8.18 5.56 -2.88
C ASP A 36 7.19 4.40 -3.06
N GLU A 37 5.90 4.71 -3.23
CA GLU A 37 4.86 3.71 -3.45
C GLU A 37 5.03 3.01 -4.81
N LEU A 38 5.23 3.80 -5.87
CA LEU A 38 5.41 3.28 -7.23
C LEU A 38 6.66 2.42 -7.37
N LEU A 39 7.80 2.90 -6.84
CA LEU A 39 9.05 2.16 -6.86
C LEU A 39 8.93 0.87 -6.02
N GLY A 40 8.24 0.93 -4.88
CA GLY A 40 7.94 -0.25 -4.07
C GLY A 40 7.14 -1.31 -4.83
N MET A 41 6.12 -0.89 -5.59
CA MET A 41 5.32 -1.78 -6.45
C MET A 41 6.16 -2.43 -7.56
N LEU A 42 7.03 -1.65 -8.23
CA LEU A 42 7.91 -2.17 -9.29
C LEU A 42 8.95 -3.13 -8.73
N ASN A 43 9.54 -2.82 -7.57
CA ASN A 43 10.46 -3.73 -6.90
C ASN A 43 9.76 -5.04 -6.50
N ALA A 44 8.52 -4.97 -6.00
CA ALA A 44 7.74 -6.16 -5.68
C ALA A 44 7.41 -7.01 -6.91
N TYR A 45 7.13 -6.37 -8.06
CA TYR A 45 6.91 -7.05 -9.32
C TYR A 45 8.15 -7.81 -9.82
N ALA A 46 9.34 -7.26 -9.58
CA ALA A 46 10.62 -7.85 -9.99
C ALA A 46 11.09 -8.98 -9.07
N LEU A 47 10.37 -9.30 -7.99
CA LEU A 47 10.72 -10.38 -7.09
C LEU A 47 10.55 -11.76 -7.76
N PRO A 48 11.38 -12.75 -7.40
CA PRO A 48 11.17 -14.13 -7.83
C PRO A 48 9.80 -14.66 -7.42
N ASP A 49 9.25 -15.59 -8.20
CA ASP A 49 7.99 -16.25 -7.86
C ASP A 49 8.11 -16.93 -6.48
N GLY A 50 7.11 -16.69 -5.61
CA GLY A 50 7.09 -17.19 -4.23
C GLY A 50 7.72 -16.25 -3.20
N ALA A 51 8.47 -15.23 -3.61
CA ALA A 51 8.87 -14.14 -2.72
C ALA A 51 7.79 -13.07 -2.63
N THR A 52 7.64 -12.45 -1.45
CA THR A 52 6.71 -11.33 -1.24
C THR A 52 7.44 -10.13 -0.67
N ALA A 53 7.09 -8.95 -1.17
CA ALA A 53 7.60 -7.69 -0.63
C ALA A 53 6.96 -7.39 0.72
N GLN A 54 7.67 -6.59 1.52
CA GLN A 54 7.05 -5.94 2.67
C GLN A 54 5.94 -5.00 2.19
N THR A 55 4.79 -5.07 2.86
CA THR A 55 3.65 -4.19 2.59
C THR A 55 3.14 -3.56 3.87
N TYR A 56 2.40 -2.46 3.69
CA TYR A 56 1.80 -1.66 4.74
C TYR A 56 0.29 -1.62 4.48
N ARG A 57 -0.45 -2.32 5.34
CA ARG A 57 -1.90 -2.43 5.24
C ARG A 57 -2.56 -1.29 6.00
N VAL A 58 -3.51 -0.63 5.36
CA VAL A 58 -4.38 0.33 6.03
C VAL A 58 -5.59 -0.42 6.56
N VAL A 59 -5.70 -0.44 7.88
CA VAL A 59 -6.73 -1.18 8.60
C VAL A 59 -7.64 -0.19 9.32
N LEU A 60 -8.94 -0.28 9.08
CA LEU A 60 -9.96 0.49 9.79
C LEU A 60 -10.59 -0.39 10.88
N VAL A 61 -10.50 0.07 12.12
CA VAL A 61 -11.07 -0.64 13.28
C VAL A 61 -12.26 0.16 13.79
N PRO A 62 -13.51 -0.23 13.48
CA PRO A 62 -14.69 0.53 13.86
C PRO A 62 -14.79 0.63 15.39
N GLN A 63 -14.98 1.85 15.90
CA GLN A 63 -15.14 2.13 17.33
C GLN A 63 -16.61 2.12 17.80
N GLY A 64 -17.53 1.66 16.94
CA GLY A 64 -18.96 1.58 17.21
C GLY A 64 -19.78 1.48 15.92
N ALA A 65 -21.10 1.29 16.06
CA ALA A 65 -22.01 1.07 14.94
C ALA A 65 -21.97 2.20 13.89
N ALA A 66 -21.89 3.46 14.32
CA ALA A 66 -21.83 4.60 13.40
C ALA A 66 -20.59 4.58 12.50
N GLN A 67 -19.41 4.21 13.04
CA GLN A 67 -18.21 4.05 12.21
C GLN A 67 -18.30 2.80 11.34
N ASP A 68 -18.84 1.70 11.86
CA ASP A 68 -19.03 0.45 11.11
C ASP A 68 -19.90 0.68 9.86
N ASP A 69 -21.03 1.38 10.00
CA ASP A 69 -21.92 1.71 8.90
C ASP A 69 -21.30 2.73 7.92
N ALA A 70 -20.57 3.72 8.43
CA ALA A 70 -19.82 4.66 7.59
C ALA A 70 -18.77 3.94 6.74
N ILE A 71 -18.04 2.97 7.30
CA ILE A 71 -17.05 2.17 6.57
C ILE A 71 -17.73 1.31 5.51
N LYS A 72 -18.84 0.64 5.82
CA LYS A 72 -19.60 -0.15 4.83
C LYS A 72 -20.12 0.70 3.67
N SER A 73 -20.56 1.92 3.95
CA SER A 73 -21.02 2.85 2.92
C SER A 73 -19.87 3.35 2.04
N LEU A 74 -18.69 3.57 2.64
CA LEU A 74 -17.52 4.09 1.93
C LEU A 74 -16.81 2.99 1.11
N LEU A 75 -16.76 1.78 1.64
CA LEU A 75 -16.03 0.63 1.10
C LEU A 75 -16.96 -0.59 0.98
N PRO A 76 -17.96 -0.56 0.08
CA PRO A 76 -19.00 -1.59 0.02
C PRO A 76 -18.48 -2.97 -0.41
N ALA A 77 -17.34 -3.01 -1.10
CA ALA A 77 -16.69 -4.25 -1.53
C ALA A 77 -15.74 -4.85 -0.48
N VAL A 78 -15.45 -4.13 0.62
CA VAL A 78 -14.52 -4.58 1.64
C VAL A 78 -15.30 -5.25 2.77
N ALA A 79 -15.08 -6.55 2.94
CA ALA A 79 -15.67 -7.31 4.03
C ALA A 79 -14.97 -6.99 5.37
N LYS A 80 -15.75 -7.02 6.44
CA LYS A 80 -15.24 -7.02 7.80
C LYS A 80 -14.68 -8.39 8.12
N THR A 81 -13.48 -8.46 8.66
CA THR A 81 -12.81 -9.73 8.99
C THR A 81 -12.26 -9.70 10.40
N GLU A 82 -12.08 -10.87 11.00
CA GLU A 82 -11.32 -10.99 12.24
C GLU A 82 -9.89 -10.47 12.02
N TYR A 83 -9.42 -9.66 12.96
CA TYR A 83 -8.11 -9.03 12.94
C TYR A 83 -7.50 -9.04 14.34
N ARG A 84 -6.22 -8.69 14.43
CA ARG A 84 -5.54 -8.57 15.74
C ARG A 84 -6.27 -7.53 16.59
N GLY A 85 -6.89 -7.97 17.68
CA GLY A 85 -7.61 -7.09 18.62
C GLY A 85 -9.10 -6.88 18.32
N GLY A 86 -9.72 -7.68 17.44
CA GLY A 86 -11.17 -7.66 17.21
C GLY A 86 -11.54 -7.85 15.75
N GLU A 87 -12.47 -7.04 15.25
CA GLU A 87 -12.87 -7.06 13.85
C GLU A 87 -12.45 -5.77 13.15
N ALA A 88 -12.01 -5.87 11.90
CA ALA A 88 -11.54 -4.73 11.14
C ALA A 88 -11.80 -4.86 9.63
N TYR A 89 -11.61 -3.75 8.92
CA TYR A 89 -11.63 -3.68 7.45
C TYR A 89 -10.24 -3.38 6.93
N VAL A 90 -9.75 -4.16 5.96
CA VAL A 90 -8.49 -3.87 5.27
C VAL A 90 -8.83 -3.06 4.02
N ALA A 91 -8.60 -1.75 4.06
CA ALA A 91 -8.92 -0.85 2.94
C ALA A 91 -7.93 -0.94 1.78
N GLY A 92 -6.69 -1.33 2.05
CA GLY A 92 -5.67 -1.42 1.03
C GLY A 92 -4.34 -1.90 1.58
N SER A 93 -3.47 -2.35 0.67
CA SER A 93 -2.11 -2.77 0.94
C SER A 93 -1.18 -1.97 0.05
N TYR A 94 -0.17 -1.35 0.64
CA TYR A 94 0.73 -0.39 0.00
C TYR A 94 2.18 -0.84 0.18
N PHE A 95 3.10 -0.32 -0.62
CA PHE A 95 4.53 -0.64 -0.55
C PHE A 95 5.34 0.40 0.24
N SER A 96 4.79 1.60 0.46
CA SER A 96 5.38 2.66 1.26
C SER A 96 4.60 2.89 2.57
N GLY A 97 5.32 2.84 3.70
CA GLY A 97 4.74 3.12 5.01
C GLY A 97 4.29 4.58 5.16
N ASN A 98 4.98 5.51 4.50
CA ASN A 98 4.60 6.93 4.47
C ASN A 98 3.33 7.11 3.65
N TYR A 99 3.22 6.43 2.51
CA TYR A 99 2.01 6.44 1.69
C TYR A 99 0.81 5.88 2.46
N ALA A 100 0.95 4.68 3.07
CA ALA A 100 -0.09 4.09 3.91
C ALA A 100 -0.49 5.01 5.07
N SER A 101 0.48 5.69 5.69
CA SER A 101 0.22 6.66 6.76
C SER A 101 -0.56 7.87 6.27
N MET A 102 -0.28 8.39 5.07
CA MET A 102 -1.07 9.45 4.45
C MET A 102 -2.51 8.98 4.18
N ILE A 103 -2.70 7.76 3.68
CA ILE A 103 -4.04 7.19 3.49
C ILE A 103 -4.79 7.07 4.84
N CYS A 104 -4.13 6.61 5.91
CA CYS A 104 -4.69 6.61 7.26
C CYS A 104 -5.14 8.01 7.70
N ARG A 105 -4.36 9.06 7.41
CA ARG A 105 -4.74 10.46 7.73
C ARG A 105 -6.02 10.87 6.99
N ARG A 106 -6.21 10.47 5.73
CA ARG A 106 -7.44 10.74 4.97
C ARG A 106 -8.67 10.11 5.63
N TYR A 107 -8.57 8.86 6.07
CA TYR A 107 -9.66 8.20 6.80
C TYR A 107 -9.92 8.83 8.18
N ARG A 108 -8.87 9.21 8.91
CA ARG A 108 -9.01 9.89 10.21
C ARG A 108 -9.67 11.26 10.08
N ALA A 109 -9.45 11.97 8.97
CA ALA A 109 -10.16 13.22 8.69
C ALA A 109 -11.68 13.02 8.51
N MET A 110 -12.13 11.80 8.22
CA MET A 110 -13.54 11.38 8.20
C MET A 110 -14.01 10.79 9.54
N ASN A 111 -13.26 11.00 10.63
CA ASN A 111 -13.53 10.46 11.97
C ASN A 111 -13.54 8.92 12.04
N LEU A 112 -12.79 8.25 11.16
CA LEU A 112 -12.60 6.81 11.21
C LEU A 112 -11.29 6.45 11.90
N PHE A 113 -11.33 5.50 12.83
CA PHE A 113 -10.12 5.02 13.46
C PHE A 113 -9.37 4.07 12.52
N THR A 114 -8.09 4.38 12.29
CA THR A 114 -7.24 3.61 11.36
C THR A 114 -5.85 3.39 11.93
N ILE A 115 -5.25 2.26 11.56
CA ILE A 115 -3.86 1.93 11.86
C ILE A 115 -3.14 1.46 10.59
N VAL A 116 -1.82 1.58 10.61
CA VAL A 116 -0.95 0.94 9.61
C VAL A 116 -0.44 -0.35 10.22
N ASP A 117 -0.74 -1.48 9.58
CA ASP A 117 -0.17 -2.77 9.94
C ASP A 117 0.90 -3.18 8.94
N ARG A 118 2.05 -3.62 9.42
CA ARG A 118 3.20 -3.97 8.58
C ARG A 118 3.22 -5.48 8.37
N SER A 119 3.26 -5.92 7.12
CA SER A 119 3.52 -7.31 6.80
C SER A 119 5.02 -7.61 6.80
N GLU A 120 5.38 -8.82 7.21
CA GLU A 120 6.72 -9.33 6.99
C GLU A 120 6.85 -9.83 5.54
N PRO A 121 7.99 -9.57 4.88
CA PRO A 121 8.28 -10.16 3.58
C PRO A 121 8.49 -11.67 3.73
N ALA A 122 8.06 -12.45 2.74
CA ALA A 122 8.35 -13.89 2.67
C ALA A 122 9.44 -14.13 1.62
N SER A 123 10.40 -14.98 1.95
CA SER A 123 11.40 -15.49 1.01
C SER A 123 10.82 -16.65 0.21
N ALA A 124 11.20 -16.79 -1.06
CA ALA A 124 10.92 -18.01 -1.81
C ALA A 124 11.58 -19.20 -1.09
N SER A 125 10.80 -20.25 -0.82
CA SER A 125 11.33 -21.51 -0.27
C SER A 125 12.30 -22.12 -1.29
N ASN A 126 13.53 -22.39 -0.86
CA ASN A 126 14.56 -23.11 -1.65
C ASN A 126 14.11 -24.52 -2.03
#